data_AF-A0AAE2CP92-F1
#
_entry.id   AF-A0AAE2CP92-F1
#
_cell.length_a   1.000
_cell.length_b   1.000
_cell.length_c   1.000
_cell.angle_alpha   90.00
_cell.angle_beta   90.00
_cell.angle_gamma   90.00
#
_symmetry.space_group_name_H-M   'P 1'
#
loop_
_entity.id
_entity.type
_entity.pdbx_description
1 polymer ?
#
loop_
_entity_poly.entity_id
_entity_poly.type
_entity_poly.pdbx_seq_one_letter_code
_entity_poly.pdbx_strand_id
1 'polypeptide(L)'
;MVTNFRRSLSFPNPPSHTSSKPQMTFHVRSTSLPCRSHPIISQLRDEIAELNSWSVSESGCRTSAWLCDGLRRLKIVHESLDDLLHLPQTRESLRGGEYCDLIEKLLEDFLRFVDVYGMFQTLVLRLKEEYSAAQIAVRRKDGARIAVHSKNLNKIAKEIGKLASNLASIGKLSTAPARAPYDDEAELIDVINDVLKVTVSVSGSLFGGLSNSSAFRKPSCMGLMNFGMKTKNVKVEGAIREFEEINLESLRKKAEEEVKLASKKMHEMEDCIVEIEGCAVRAFRSLINTRVSLLNVLTQ
;
A
#
# COMPACT_ATOMS: atom_id res chain seq x y z
N MET A 1 28.92 -46.22 -40.80
CA MET A 1 28.76 -46.46 -42.25
C MET A 1 27.51 -47.30 -42.47
N VAL A 2 26.64 -46.83 -43.38
CA VAL A 2 25.53 -47.56 -44.07
C VAL A 2 24.36 -48.02 -43.17
N THR A 3 23.32 -47.19 -42.99
CA THR A 3 22.02 -47.22 -43.72
C THR A 3 21.42 -48.61 -43.89
N ASN A 4 20.20 -48.84 -43.40
CA ASN A 4 19.27 -49.75 -44.07
C ASN A 4 17.80 -49.32 -43.84
N PHE A 5 17.22 -48.88 -44.96
CA PHE A 5 15.81 -48.58 -45.19
C PHE A 5 14.91 -49.76 -44.81
N ARG A 6 13.83 -49.51 -44.07
CA ARG A 6 12.63 -50.36 -44.16
C ARG A 6 11.70 -49.78 -45.22
N ARG A 7 11.44 -50.58 -46.27
CA ARG A 7 10.43 -50.32 -47.30
C ARG A 7 9.04 -50.51 -46.69
N SER A 8 8.18 -49.50 -46.82
CA SER A 8 6.74 -49.63 -46.57
C SER A 8 6.10 -50.29 -47.79
N LEU A 9 5.41 -51.41 -47.57
CA LEU A 9 4.58 -52.08 -48.58
C LEU A 9 3.31 -51.25 -48.78
N SER A 10 3.03 -50.82 -50.01
CA SER A 10 1.75 -50.22 -50.40
C SER A 10 0.90 -51.26 -51.14
N PHE A 11 -0.30 -51.50 -50.63
CA PHE A 11 -1.36 -52.19 -51.37
C PHE A 11 -2.21 -51.15 -52.13
N PRO A 12 -2.68 -51.44 -53.35
CA PRO A 12 -3.54 -50.52 -54.09
C PRO A 12 -4.98 -50.60 -53.60
N ASN A 13 -5.59 -49.45 -53.29
CA ASN A 13 -7.02 -49.33 -53.06
C ASN A 13 -7.78 -49.23 -54.40
N PRO A 14 -9.00 -49.80 -54.51
CA PRO A 14 -9.83 -49.66 -55.70
C PRO A 14 -10.46 -48.26 -55.79
N PRO A 15 -10.86 -47.79 -56.99
CA PRO A 15 -11.43 -46.47 -57.13
C PRO A 15 -12.92 -46.51 -56.78
N SER A 16 -13.31 -45.80 -55.73
CA SER A 16 -14.72 -45.46 -55.51
C SER A 16 -14.86 -43.94 -55.51
N HIS A 17 -15.49 -43.44 -56.57
CA HIS A 17 -16.03 -42.10 -56.67
C HIS A 17 -17.07 -41.89 -55.57
N THR A 18 -16.89 -40.89 -54.72
CA THR A 18 -17.96 -40.07 -54.13
C THR A 18 -17.33 -38.95 -53.31
N SER A 19 -17.87 -37.74 -53.47
CA SER A 19 -17.33 -36.53 -52.89
C SER A 19 -17.64 -36.44 -51.40
N SER A 20 -16.60 -36.33 -50.57
CA SER A 20 -16.66 -35.53 -49.34
C SER A 20 -15.23 -35.10 -49.01
N LYS A 21 -15.02 -33.78 -48.85
CA LYS A 21 -13.70 -33.23 -48.50
C LYS A 21 -13.34 -33.74 -47.10
N PRO A 22 -12.10 -34.23 -46.84
CA PRO A 22 -11.68 -34.51 -45.49
C PRO A 22 -11.67 -33.19 -44.70
N GLN A 23 -12.35 -33.16 -43.55
CA GLN A 23 -12.23 -32.06 -42.60
C GLN A 23 -10.76 -32.00 -42.15
N MET A 24 -10.06 -30.95 -42.57
CA MET A 24 -8.74 -30.62 -42.05
C MET A 24 -8.89 -30.32 -40.56
N THR A 25 -8.40 -31.21 -39.70
CA THR A 25 -8.18 -30.90 -38.29
C THR A 25 -7.02 -29.92 -38.24
N PHE A 26 -7.33 -28.62 -38.22
CA PHE A 26 -6.34 -27.58 -37.98
C PHE A 26 -5.83 -27.76 -36.55
N HIS A 27 -4.58 -28.19 -36.39
CA HIS A 27 -3.88 -27.95 -35.14
C HIS A 27 -3.72 -26.44 -35.00
N VAL A 28 -4.55 -25.84 -34.15
CA VAL A 28 -4.35 -24.47 -33.67
C VAL A 28 -3.03 -24.48 -32.90
N ARG A 29 -1.93 -24.16 -33.59
CA ARG A 29 -0.67 -23.85 -32.93
C ARG A 29 -0.83 -22.45 -32.37
N SER A 30 -0.89 -22.33 -31.05
CA SER A 30 -0.86 -21.05 -30.35
C SER A 30 0.33 -20.25 -30.87
N THR A 31 0.07 -19.11 -31.50
CA THR A 31 1.10 -18.14 -31.82
C THR A 31 1.40 -17.36 -30.55
N SER A 32 2.24 -17.91 -29.68
CA SER A 32 2.83 -17.13 -28.59
C SER A 32 3.78 -16.12 -29.24
N LEU A 33 3.31 -14.89 -29.40
CA LEU A 33 4.20 -13.76 -29.64
C LEU A 33 5.18 -13.71 -28.45
N PRO A 34 6.47 -13.37 -28.67
CA PRO A 34 7.38 -13.13 -27.57
C PRO A 34 6.74 -12.12 -26.60
N CYS A 35 6.68 -12.45 -25.31
CA CYS A 35 6.38 -11.46 -24.27
C CYS A 35 7.41 -10.35 -24.42
N ARG A 36 6.96 -9.13 -24.76
CA ARG A 36 7.88 -8.01 -24.96
C ARG A 36 8.44 -7.49 -23.63
N SER A 37 7.67 -7.61 -22.55
CA SER A 37 8.08 -7.24 -21.21
C SER A 37 7.92 -8.39 -20.22
N HIS A 38 8.71 -8.35 -19.15
CA HIS A 38 8.70 -9.39 -18.12
C HIS A 38 7.31 -9.41 -17.42
N PRO A 39 6.71 -10.58 -17.14
CA PRO A 39 5.35 -10.65 -16.57
C PRO A 39 5.18 -9.90 -15.24
N ILE A 40 6.25 -9.76 -14.46
CA ILE A 40 6.25 -8.96 -13.21
C ILE A 40 5.91 -7.49 -13.46
N ILE A 41 6.29 -6.90 -14.61
CA ILE A 41 5.95 -5.51 -14.93
C ILE A 41 4.45 -5.35 -15.11
N SER A 42 3.79 -6.30 -15.78
CA SER A 42 2.32 -6.31 -15.90
C SER A 42 1.66 -6.47 -14.53
N GLN A 43 2.16 -7.41 -13.72
CA GLN A 43 1.65 -7.63 -12.37
C GLN A 43 1.76 -6.36 -11.50
N LEU A 44 2.91 -5.68 -11.53
CA LEU A 44 3.10 -4.42 -10.81
C LEU A 44 2.11 -3.35 -11.25
N ARG A 45 1.86 -3.20 -12.55
CA ARG A 45 0.86 -2.25 -13.06
C ARG A 45 -0.53 -2.56 -12.55
N ASP A 46 -0.92 -3.82 -12.54
CA ASP A 46 -2.22 -4.27 -12.03
C ASP A 46 -2.33 -3.99 -10.52
N GLU A 47 -1.29 -4.33 -9.74
CA GLU A 47 -1.22 -4.05 -8.29
C GLU A 47 -1.28 -2.54 -7.98
N ILE A 48 -0.59 -1.71 -8.77
CA ILE A 48 -0.63 -0.25 -8.67
C ILE A 48 -2.04 0.28 -9.00
N ALA A 49 -2.68 -0.24 -10.05
CA ALA A 49 -4.03 0.15 -10.44
C ALA A 49 -5.05 -0.21 -9.36
N GLU A 50 -4.96 -1.42 -8.81
CA GLU A 50 -5.78 -1.86 -7.68
C GLU A 50 -5.57 -0.95 -6.45
N LEU A 51 -4.32 -0.63 -6.13
CA LEU A 51 -3.98 0.20 -4.98
C LEU A 51 -4.46 1.66 -5.15
N ASN A 52 -4.41 2.20 -6.36
CA ASN A 52 -5.04 3.48 -6.69
C ASN A 52 -6.57 3.41 -6.58
N SER A 53 -7.18 2.32 -7.04
CA SER A 53 -8.63 2.12 -6.90
C SER A 53 -9.04 2.06 -5.43
N TRP A 54 -8.22 1.42 -4.58
CA TRP A 54 -8.42 1.34 -3.13
C TRP A 54 -8.32 2.71 -2.45
N SER A 55 -7.40 3.58 -2.88
CA SER A 55 -7.23 4.91 -2.28
C SER A 55 -8.34 5.89 -2.66
N VAL A 56 -8.81 5.79 -3.91
CA VAL A 56 -9.89 6.62 -4.48
C VAL A 56 -11.28 6.10 -4.12
N SER A 57 -11.43 4.83 -3.70
CA SER A 57 -12.72 4.24 -3.34
C SER A 57 -13.40 5.05 -2.23
N GLU A 58 -14.34 5.89 -2.65
CA GLU A 58 -15.08 6.82 -1.82
C GLU A 58 -16.41 6.18 -1.44
N SER A 59 -16.46 5.49 -0.30
CA SER A 59 -17.74 5.17 0.31
C SER A 59 -17.67 5.08 1.83
N GLY A 60 -17.88 6.22 2.48
CA GLY A 60 -18.66 6.34 3.71
C GLY A 60 -18.04 5.88 5.04
N CYS A 61 -17.02 5.02 5.03
CA CYS A 61 -16.51 4.40 6.26
C CYS A 61 -15.12 3.75 6.07
N ARG A 62 -14.03 4.53 6.20
CA ARG A 62 -12.70 3.92 6.34
C ARG A 62 -12.65 3.19 7.68
N THR A 63 -12.11 1.98 7.69
CA THR A 63 -12.00 1.12 8.89
C THR A 63 -10.54 0.79 9.19
N SER A 64 -10.29 0.23 10.38
CA SER A 64 -9.00 -0.41 10.69
C SER A 64 -8.63 -1.48 9.65
N ALA A 65 -9.61 -2.27 9.22
CA ALA A 65 -9.45 -3.24 8.13
C ALA A 65 -9.05 -2.58 6.81
N TRP A 66 -9.64 -1.42 6.45
CA TRP A 66 -9.26 -0.65 5.27
C TRP A 66 -7.80 -0.18 5.34
N LEU A 67 -7.34 0.32 6.50
CA LEU A 67 -5.92 0.68 6.69
C LEU A 67 -5.00 -0.51 6.53
N CYS A 68 -5.33 -1.62 7.21
CA CYS A 68 -4.56 -2.86 7.14
C CYS A 68 -4.52 -3.40 5.70
N ASP A 69 -5.61 -3.25 4.95
CA ASP A 69 -5.68 -3.57 3.52
C ASP A 69 -4.72 -2.73 2.69
N GLY A 70 -4.72 -1.41 2.86
CA GLY A 70 -3.79 -0.51 2.18
C GLY A 70 -2.33 -0.82 2.49
N LEU A 71 -1.99 -1.03 3.76
CA LEU A 71 -0.62 -1.41 4.17
C LEU A 71 -0.20 -2.76 3.59
N ARG A 72 -1.12 -3.73 3.51
CA ARG A 72 -0.85 -5.04 2.93
C ARG A 72 -0.65 -4.96 1.41
N ARG A 73 -1.49 -4.21 0.70
CA ARG A 73 -1.34 -4.00 -0.75
C ARG A 73 -0.06 -3.26 -1.07
N LEU A 74 0.31 -2.26 -0.27
CA LEU A 74 1.58 -1.55 -0.42
C LEU A 74 2.78 -2.47 -0.22
N LYS A 75 2.73 -3.36 0.78
CA LYS A 75 3.74 -4.41 0.95
C LYS A 75 3.88 -5.27 -0.32
N ILE A 76 2.77 -5.72 -0.90
CA ILE A 76 2.77 -6.56 -2.11
C ILE A 76 3.46 -5.83 -3.26
N VAL A 77 3.11 -4.56 -3.53
CA VAL A 77 3.76 -3.75 -4.57
C VAL A 77 5.28 -3.66 -4.37
N HIS A 78 5.74 -3.47 -3.12
CA HIS A 78 7.17 -3.42 -2.83
C HIS A 78 7.87 -4.78 -2.94
N GLU A 79 7.20 -5.88 -2.61
CA GLU A 79 7.72 -7.23 -2.84
C GLU A 79 7.82 -7.57 -4.33
N SER A 80 6.81 -7.21 -5.13
CA SER A 80 6.86 -7.36 -6.59
C SER A 80 7.97 -6.52 -7.23
N LEU A 81 8.22 -5.31 -6.71
CA LEU A 81 9.37 -4.49 -7.12
C LEU A 81 10.70 -5.10 -6.67
N ASP A 82 10.76 -5.65 -5.46
CA ASP A 82 11.93 -6.37 -4.96
C ASP A 82 12.27 -7.55 -5.89
N ASP A 83 11.28 -8.36 -6.27
CA ASP A 83 11.43 -9.48 -7.20
C ASP A 83 11.91 -9.00 -8.59
N LEU A 84 11.38 -7.88 -9.09
CA LEU A 84 11.83 -7.27 -10.34
C LEU A 84 13.31 -6.90 -10.29
N LEU A 85 13.77 -6.28 -9.19
CA LEU A 85 15.17 -5.88 -9.00
C LEU A 85 16.14 -7.06 -8.84
N HIS A 86 15.63 -8.26 -8.52
CA HIS A 86 16.42 -9.48 -8.49
C HIS A 86 16.68 -10.09 -9.87
N LEU A 87 15.94 -9.68 -10.91
CA LEU A 87 16.12 -10.21 -12.25
C LEU A 87 17.46 -9.77 -12.86
N PRO A 88 18.23 -10.68 -13.48
CA PRO A 88 19.49 -10.32 -14.15
C PRO A 88 19.32 -9.23 -15.22
N GLN A 89 18.26 -9.33 -16.03
CA GLN A 89 17.93 -8.38 -17.08
C GLN A 89 17.73 -6.96 -16.52
N THR A 90 16.96 -6.84 -15.43
CA THR A 90 16.73 -5.56 -14.74
C THR A 90 18.02 -4.99 -14.19
N ARG A 91 18.89 -5.83 -13.61
CA ARG A 91 20.19 -5.38 -13.09
C ARG A 91 21.13 -4.89 -14.18
N GLU A 92 21.18 -5.61 -15.30
CA GLU A 92 22.00 -5.23 -16.47
C GLU A 92 21.53 -3.89 -17.06
N SER A 93 20.23 -3.70 -17.25
CA SER A 93 19.65 -2.43 -17.72
C SER A 93 19.96 -1.26 -16.78
N LEU A 94 19.91 -1.49 -15.47
CA LEU A 94 20.15 -0.47 -14.45
C LEU A 94 21.65 -0.17 -14.24
N ARG A 95 22.57 -1.08 -14.60
CA ARG A 95 24.03 -0.90 -14.42
C ARG A 95 24.67 0.04 -15.44
N GLY A 96 23.95 0.39 -16.52
CA GLY A 96 24.42 1.35 -17.52
C GLY A 96 24.77 2.70 -16.89
N GLY A 97 25.87 3.33 -17.32
CA GLY A 97 26.37 4.59 -16.73
C GLY A 97 25.38 5.77 -16.81
N GLU A 98 24.36 5.69 -17.66
CA GLU A 98 23.27 6.68 -17.75
C GLU A 98 22.25 6.60 -16.59
N TYR A 99 22.23 5.49 -15.84
CA TYR A 99 21.26 5.22 -14.77
C TYR A 99 21.86 5.24 -13.37
N CYS A 100 23.15 5.54 -13.21
CA CYS A 100 23.77 5.68 -11.89
C CYS A 100 23.06 6.77 -11.06
N ASP A 101 22.84 7.96 -11.63
CA ASP A 101 22.15 9.07 -10.97
C ASP A 101 20.69 8.72 -10.61
N LEU A 102 20.03 7.90 -11.45
CA LEU A 102 18.69 7.39 -11.21
C LEU A 102 18.67 6.50 -9.96
N ILE A 103 19.59 5.53 -9.87
CA ILE A 103 19.62 4.58 -8.77
C ILE A 103 20.03 5.25 -7.47
N GLU A 104 21.00 6.17 -7.49
CA GLU A 104 21.37 6.95 -6.31
C GLU A 104 20.17 7.73 -5.76
N LYS A 105 19.40 8.36 -6.65
CA LYS A 105 18.18 9.05 -6.26
C LYS A 105 17.10 8.10 -5.75
N LEU A 106 16.96 6.93 -6.36
CA LEU A 106 16.01 5.91 -5.92
C LEU A 106 16.38 5.39 -4.52
N LEU A 107 17.67 5.17 -4.25
CA LEU A 107 18.18 4.78 -2.94
C LEU A 107 17.89 5.83 -1.85
N GLU A 108 18.04 7.11 -2.20
CA GLU A 108 17.70 8.24 -1.33
C GLU A 108 16.19 8.32 -1.08
N ASP A 109 15.37 8.14 -2.12
CA ASP A 109 13.91 8.13 -1.99
C ASP A 109 13.40 6.94 -1.14
N PHE A 110 13.97 5.75 -1.32
CA PHE A 110 13.68 4.60 -0.48
C PHE A 110 14.20 4.75 0.96
N LEU A 111 15.34 5.41 1.17
CA LEU A 111 15.81 5.75 2.52
C LEU A 111 14.80 6.65 3.24
N ARG A 112 14.28 7.67 2.55
CA ARG A 112 13.25 8.55 3.10
C ARG A 112 11.95 7.81 3.42
N PHE A 113 11.53 6.85 2.58
CA PHE A 113 10.40 5.99 2.91
C PHE A 113 10.66 5.18 4.18
N VAL A 114 11.84 4.57 4.30
CA VAL A 114 12.24 3.82 5.51
C VAL A 114 12.19 4.74 6.74
N ASP A 115 12.74 5.95 6.68
CA ASP A 115 12.69 6.90 7.80
C ASP A 115 11.25 7.26 8.20
N VAL A 116 10.41 7.57 7.21
CA VAL A 116 8.99 7.91 7.44
C VAL A 116 8.23 6.73 8.05
N TYR A 117 8.41 5.52 7.54
CA TYR A 117 7.75 4.33 8.07
C TYR A 117 8.31 3.89 9.44
N GLY A 118 9.59 4.16 9.72
CA GLY A 118 10.18 3.94 11.04
C GLY A 118 9.60 4.90 12.10
N MET A 119 9.42 6.18 11.74
CA MET A 119 8.69 7.13 12.58
C MET A 119 7.23 6.71 12.76
N PHE A 120 6.57 6.27 11.69
CA PHE A 120 5.20 5.81 11.72
C PHE A 120 5.00 4.64 12.70
N GLN A 121 5.87 3.62 12.65
CA GLN A 121 5.84 2.49 13.60
C GLN A 121 5.98 2.97 15.05
N THR A 122 6.92 3.87 15.30
CA THR A 122 7.14 4.43 16.63
C THR A 122 5.88 5.14 17.15
N LEU A 123 5.19 5.88 16.28
CA LEU A 123 3.95 6.57 16.61
C LEU A 123 2.78 5.61 16.84
N VAL A 124 2.65 4.54 16.03
CA VAL A 124 1.63 3.50 16.23
C VAL A 124 1.86 2.74 17.54
N LEU A 125 3.10 2.45 17.90
CA LEU A 125 3.44 1.83 19.18
C LEU A 125 3.06 2.74 20.36
N ARG A 126 3.39 4.04 20.28
CA ARG A 126 2.95 5.02 21.29
C ARG A 126 1.43 5.17 21.35
N LEU A 127 0.76 5.11 20.20
CA LEU A 127 -0.70 5.14 20.13
C LEU A 127 -1.31 4.00 20.95
N LYS A 128 -0.78 2.78 20.78
CA LYS A 128 -1.18 1.59 21.54
C LYS A 128 -0.99 1.77 23.05
N GLU A 129 0.18 2.24 23.47
CA GLU A 129 0.51 2.44 24.88
C GLU A 129 -0.41 3.48 25.55
N GLU A 130 -0.58 4.63 24.91
CA GLU A 130 -1.46 5.70 25.40
C GLU A 130 -2.93 5.27 25.43
N TYR A 131 -3.34 4.45 24.45
CA TYR A 131 -4.69 3.92 24.40
C TYR A 131 -4.96 2.94 25.55
N SER A 132 -4.03 2.03 25.82
CA SER A 132 -4.12 1.10 26.94
C SER A 132 -4.14 1.84 28.29
N ALA A 133 -3.30 2.87 28.45
CA ALA A 133 -3.32 3.73 29.63
C ALA A 133 -4.65 4.48 29.81
N ALA A 134 -5.24 4.98 28.71
CA ALA A 134 -6.57 5.58 28.72
C ALA A 134 -7.65 4.58 29.17
N GLN A 135 -7.58 3.33 28.69
CA GLN A 135 -8.51 2.26 29.08
C GLN A 135 -8.45 1.98 30.59
N ILE A 136 -7.25 1.93 31.16
CA ILE A 136 -7.05 1.77 32.61
C ILE A 136 -7.65 2.97 33.38
N ALA A 137 -7.43 4.20 32.90
CA ALA A 137 -7.97 5.40 33.52
C ALA A 137 -9.51 5.42 33.51
N VAL A 138 -10.13 4.99 32.41
CA VAL A 138 -11.59 4.82 32.29
C VAL A 138 -12.11 3.81 33.31
N ARG A 139 -11.48 2.63 33.41
CA ARG A 139 -11.88 1.59 34.39
C ARG A 139 -11.77 2.07 35.83
N ARG A 140 -10.76 2.90 36.13
CA ARG A 140 -10.54 3.51 37.46
C ARG A 140 -11.43 4.74 37.71
N LYS A 141 -12.21 5.18 36.73
CA LYS A 141 -13.03 6.41 36.78
C LYS A 141 -12.20 7.67 37.10
N ASP A 142 -10.92 7.69 36.68
CA ASP A 142 -10.01 8.82 36.90
C ASP A 142 -10.15 9.84 35.77
N GLY A 143 -11.09 10.77 35.93
CA GLY A 143 -11.38 11.80 34.93
C GLY A 143 -10.20 12.70 34.57
N ALA A 144 -9.23 12.89 35.48
CA ALA A 144 -8.06 13.73 35.21
C ALA A 144 -7.08 13.01 34.27
N ARG A 145 -6.80 11.72 34.54
CA ARG A 145 -5.96 10.89 33.67
C ARG A 145 -6.57 10.66 32.30
N ILE A 146 -7.89 10.42 32.23
CA ILE A 146 -8.61 10.29 30.94
C ILE A 146 -8.37 11.52 30.06
N ALA A 147 -8.45 12.72 30.64
CA ALA A 147 -8.23 13.97 29.91
C ALA A 147 -6.77 14.13 29.45
N VAL A 148 -5.79 13.64 30.21
CA VAL A 148 -4.38 13.65 29.83
C VAL A 148 -4.13 12.70 28.66
N HIS A 149 -4.55 11.44 28.76
CA HIS A 149 -4.34 10.45 27.71
C HIS A 149 -5.07 10.82 26.41
N SER A 150 -6.30 11.36 26.51
CA SER A 150 -7.02 11.86 25.32
C SER A 150 -6.25 12.97 24.59
N LYS A 151 -5.58 13.89 25.32
CA LYS A 151 -4.71 14.91 24.71
C LYS A 151 -3.47 14.31 24.05
N ASN A 152 -2.86 13.32 24.68
CA ASN A 152 -1.68 12.64 24.13
C ASN A 152 -2.03 11.90 22.84
N LEU A 153 -3.15 11.18 22.81
CA LEU A 153 -3.65 10.50 21.62
C LEU A 153 -3.91 11.47 20.46
N ASN A 154 -4.47 12.67 20.74
CA ASN A 154 -4.62 13.73 19.74
C ASN A 154 -3.26 14.22 19.21
N LYS A 155 -2.28 14.38 20.10
CA LYS A 155 -0.92 14.79 19.72
C LYS A 155 -0.29 13.75 18.79
N ILE A 156 -0.40 12.46 19.11
CA ILE A 156 0.11 11.36 18.29
C ILE A 156 -0.56 11.35 16.91
N ALA A 157 -1.90 11.48 16.86
CA ALA A 157 -2.64 11.55 15.59
C ALA A 157 -2.14 12.69 14.69
N LYS A 158 -1.89 13.89 15.26
CA LYS A 158 -1.31 15.02 14.53
C LYS A 158 0.12 14.77 14.06
N GLU A 159 0.93 14.09 14.87
CA GLU A 159 2.28 13.69 14.49
C GLU A 159 2.26 12.70 13.31
N ILE A 160 1.33 11.74 13.31
CA ILE A 160 1.10 10.84 12.16
C ILE A 160 0.72 11.65 10.92
N GLY A 161 -0.21 12.60 11.03
CA GLY A 161 -0.60 13.45 9.89
C GLY A 161 0.55 14.26 9.29
N LYS A 162 1.51 14.71 10.13
CA LYS A 162 2.72 15.42 9.67
C LYS A 162 3.68 14.54 8.88
N LEU A 163 3.60 13.21 9.01
CA LEU A 163 4.43 12.32 8.19
C LEU A 163 4.11 12.46 6.70
N ALA A 164 2.87 12.83 6.34
CA ALA A 164 2.49 13.06 4.95
C ALA A 164 3.31 14.19 4.30
N SER A 165 3.67 15.24 5.04
CA SER A 165 4.53 16.30 4.49
C SER A 165 5.98 15.86 4.25
N ASN A 166 6.47 14.86 4.99
CA ASN A 166 7.81 14.32 4.79
C ASN A 166 7.93 13.50 3.50
N LEU A 167 6.80 13.07 2.92
CA LEU A 167 6.75 12.35 1.66
C LEU A 167 6.74 13.27 0.43
N ALA A 168 6.43 14.56 0.59
CA ALA A 168 6.23 15.49 -0.52
C ALA A 168 7.49 15.78 -1.36
N SER A 169 8.66 15.37 -0.88
CA SER A 169 9.94 15.48 -1.59
C SER A 169 10.31 14.23 -2.40
N ILE A 170 9.62 13.11 -2.18
CA ILE A 170 9.94 11.80 -2.77
C ILE A 170 9.35 11.67 -4.18
N GLY A 171 10.05 10.99 -5.09
CA GLY A 171 9.54 10.71 -6.44
C GLY A 171 9.58 11.91 -7.38
N LYS A 172 10.32 12.96 -7.02
CA LYS A 172 10.62 14.10 -7.91
C LYS A 172 11.71 13.73 -8.92
N LEU A 173 11.65 12.55 -9.53
CA LEU A 173 12.61 12.18 -10.56
C LEU A 173 12.42 13.09 -11.79
N SER A 174 13.51 13.67 -12.29
CA SER A 174 13.47 14.36 -13.58
C SER A 174 13.22 13.30 -14.63
N THR A 175 12.11 13.41 -15.35
CA THR A 175 11.78 12.56 -16.49
C THR A 175 13.01 12.38 -17.37
N ALA A 176 13.38 11.12 -17.64
CA ALA A 176 14.36 10.80 -18.66
C ALA A 176 13.98 11.51 -19.97
N PRO A 177 14.94 11.95 -20.79
CA PRO A 177 14.64 12.58 -22.08
C PRO A 177 13.75 11.65 -22.90
N ALA A 178 12.80 12.23 -23.64
CA ALA A 178 11.83 11.49 -24.45
C ALA A 178 12.55 10.47 -25.36
N ARG A 179 12.41 9.18 -25.03
CA ARG A 179 12.93 8.07 -25.83
C ARG A 179 11.82 7.45 -26.67
N ALA A 180 12.23 6.67 -27.67
CA ALA A 180 11.31 6.02 -28.59
C ALA A 180 10.31 5.11 -27.84
N PRO A 181 9.06 4.96 -28.32
CA PRO A 181 7.99 4.20 -27.65
C PRO A 181 8.21 2.67 -27.49
N TYR A 182 9.44 2.17 -27.64
CA TYR A 182 9.77 0.74 -27.71
C TYR A 182 11.08 0.39 -26.99
N ASP A 183 11.38 1.10 -25.90
CA ASP A 183 12.58 0.89 -25.08
C ASP A 183 12.20 0.17 -23.77
N ASP A 184 12.64 -1.08 -23.61
CA ASP A 184 12.35 -1.92 -22.44
C ASP A 184 12.88 -1.26 -21.14
N GLU A 185 13.94 -0.43 -21.24
CA GLU A 185 14.50 0.33 -20.13
C GLU A 185 13.60 1.49 -19.70
N ALA A 186 12.95 2.16 -20.66
CA ALA A 186 11.97 3.20 -20.37
C ALA A 186 10.74 2.64 -19.64
N GLU A 187 10.29 1.44 -20.04
CA GLU A 187 9.17 0.76 -19.38
C GLU A 187 9.49 0.42 -17.91
N LEU A 188 10.71 -0.05 -17.65
CA LEU A 188 11.21 -0.34 -16.31
C LEU A 188 11.25 0.92 -15.44
N ILE A 189 11.74 2.03 -15.97
CA ILE A 189 11.83 3.30 -15.24
C ILE A 189 10.43 3.84 -14.92
N ASP A 190 9.52 3.76 -15.88
CA ASP A 190 8.13 4.21 -15.70
C ASP A 190 7.43 3.41 -14.58
N VAL A 191 7.57 2.08 -14.56
CA VAL A 191 6.94 1.27 -13.51
C VAL A 191 7.55 1.56 -12.13
N ILE A 192 8.87 1.76 -12.03
CA ILE A 192 9.52 2.17 -10.77
C ILE A 192 8.98 3.51 -10.29
N ASN A 193 8.86 4.50 -11.18
CA ASN A 193 8.31 5.81 -10.84
C ASN A 193 6.86 5.71 -10.37
N ASP A 194 6.06 4.85 -10.99
CA ASP A 194 4.69 4.62 -10.59
C ASP A 194 4.59 3.95 -9.22
N VAL A 195 5.51 3.05 -8.87
CA VAL A 195 5.66 2.52 -7.50
C VAL A 195 5.95 3.65 -6.51
N LEU A 196 6.86 4.57 -6.81
CA LEU A 196 7.15 5.71 -5.92
C LEU A 196 5.90 6.59 -5.72
N LYS A 197 5.22 6.95 -6.80
CA LYS A 197 4.01 7.80 -6.76
C LYS A 197 2.89 7.15 -5.96
N VAL A 198 2.61 5.87 -6.21
CA VAL A 198 1.53 5.17 -5.49
C VAL A 198 1.88 5.03 -4.01
N THR A 199 3.15 4.77 -3.68
CA THR A 199 3.62 4.72 -2.29
C THR A 199 3.38 6.04 -1.58
N VAL A 200 3.75 7.17 -2.18
CA VAL A 200 3.49 8.51 -1.63
C VAL A 200 1.99 8.76 -1.43
N SER A 201 1.18 8.52 -2.47
CA SER A 201 -0.27 8.76 -2.44
C SER A 201 -1.00 7.92 -1.38
N VAL A 202 -0.69 6.63 -1.32
CA VAL A 202 -1.27 5.67 -0.38
C VAL A 202 -0.86 5.99 1.04
N SER A 203 0.43 6.26 1.27
CA SER A 203 0.94 6.65 2.59
C SER A 203 0.24 7.92 3.08
N GLY A 204 0.06 8.92 2.21
CA GLY A 204 -0.70 10.12 2.53
C GLY A 204 -2.15 9.83 2.94
N SER A 205 -2.82 8.90 2.24
CA SER A 205 -4.18 8.46 2.56
C SER A 205 -4.26 7.70 3.89
N LEU A 206 -3.30 6.81 4.17
CA LEU A 206 -3.20 6.05 5.41
C LEU A 206 -2.94 6.96 6.62
N PHE A 207 -1.94 7.85 6.52
CA PHE A 207 -1.59 8.80 7.57
C PHE A 207 -2.70 9.82 7.79
N GLY A 208 -3.32 10.30 6.71
CA GLY A 208 -4.50 11.15 6.76
C GLY A 208 -5.67 10.47 7.48
N GLY A 209 -5.92 9.18 7.19
CA GLY A 209 -6.96 8.40 7.87
C GLY A 209 -6.76 8.33 9.38
N LEU A 210 -5.54 7.99 9.82
CA LEU A 210 -5.19 7.94 11.25
C LEU A 210 -5.20 9.32 11.91
N SER A 211 -4.75 10.37 11.21
CA SER A 211 -4.73 11.74 11.72
C SER A 211 -6.14 12.35 11.83
N ASN A 212 -7.05 12.00 10.93
CA ASN A 212 -8.39 12.58 10.86
C ASN A 212 -9.40 11.90 11.79
N SER A 213 -9.08 10.69 12.24
CA SER A 213 -9.87 9.89 13.17
C SER A 213 -10.17 10.63 14.48
N SER A 214 -11.46 10.81 14.75
CA SER A 214 -11.97 11.82 15.69
C SER A 214 -12.11 11.38 17.16
N ALA A 215 -11.62 10.19 17.54
CA ALA A 215 -11.57 9.72 18.95
C ALA A 215 -11.01 10.75 19.94
N PHE A 216 -10.23 11.70 19.43
CA PHE A 216 -9.37 12.59 20.20
C PHE A 216 -9.56 14.07 19.85
N ARG A 217 -10.57 14.42 19.03
CA ARG A 217 -10.92 15.84 18.84
C ARG A 217 -11.84 16.29 19.97
N LYS A 218 -11.43 17.33 20.71
CA LYS A 218 -12.42 18.17 21.38
C LYS A 218 -13.42 18.63 20.31
N PRO A 219 -14.74 18.66 20.58
CA PRO A 219 -15.61 19.49 19.76
C PRO A 219 -14.99 20.89 19.80
N SER A 220 -14.64 21.40 18.62
CA SER A 220 -14.00 22.71 18.50
C SER A 220 -14.81 23.71 19.32
N CYS A 221 -14.17 24.33 20.32
CA CYS A 221 -14.71 25.49 21.01
C CYS A 221 -14.55 26.70 20.09
N MET A 222 -15.20 26.67 18.93
CA MET A 222 -15.55 27.85 18.15
C MET A 222 -16.90 28.42 18.61
N GLY A 223 -17.28 28.15 19.87
CA GLY A 223 -18.51 28.60 20.50
C GLY A 223 -18.36 29.86 21.36
N LEU A 224 -17.47 30.78 20.99
CA LEU A 224 -17.39 32.12 21.59
C LEU A 224 -17.17 33.23 20.55
N MET A 225 -17.75 33.08 19.35
CA MET A 225 -18.07 34.21 18.49
C MET A 225 -19.53 34.09 18.05
N ASN A 226 -20.37 34.92 18.67
CA ASN A 226 -21.74 35.19 18.23
C ASN A 226 -21.71 35.70 16.78
N PHE A 227 -22.16 34.88 15.83
CA PHE A 227 -23.18 35.29 14.86
C PHE A 227 -23.74 34.06 14.14
N GLY A 228 -25.06 34.02 13.98
CA GLY A 228 -25.79 32.85 13.54
C GLY A 228 -25.32 32.31 12.19
N MET A 229 -24.83 31.07 12.20
CA MET A 229 -24.82 30.18 11.05
C MET A 229 -24.80 28.76 11.60
N LYS A 230 -25.78 27.95 11.19
CA LYS A 230 -25.83 26.51 11.49
C LYS A 230 -24.57 25.87 10.92
N THR A 231 -23.56 25.62 11.76
CA THR A 231 -22.40 24.83 11.36
C THR A 231 -22.88 23.39 11.21
N LYS A 232 -23.17 22.98 9.97
CA LYS A 232 -23.27 21.56 9.61
C LYS A 232 -22.01 20.88 10.14
N ASN A 233 -22.17 19.81 10.92
CA ASN A 233 -21.08 18.86 11.18
C ASN A 233 -20.61 18.36 9.81
N VAL A 234 -19.53 18.93 9.30
CA VAL A 234 -18.85 18.39 8.13
C VAL A 234 -18.28 17.06 8.60
N LYS A 235 -18.89 15.96 8.16
CA LYS A 235 -18.34 14.62 8.26
C LYS A 235 -16.90 14.72 7.75
N VAL A 236 -15.91 14.54 8.63
CA VAL A 236 -14.51 14.65 8.24
C VAL A 236 -14.25 13.52 7.27
N GLU A 237 -14.20 13.86 6.00
CA GLU A 237 -14.02 12.95 4.89
C GLU A 237 -12.70 12.20 5.10
N GLY A 238 -12.80 10.87 5.23
CA GLY A 238 -11.63 10.00 5.35
C GLY A 238 -11.15 9.65 6.76
N ALA A 239 -11.89 9.94 7.82
CA ALA A 239 -11.60 9.42 9.17
C ALA A 239 -11.91 7.91 9.32
N ILE A 240 -11.22 7.22 10.23
CA ILE A 240 -11.44 5.80 10.51
C ILE A 240 -12.55 5.66 11.55
N ARG A 241 -13.62 4.96 11.18
CA ARG A 241 -14.86 4.93 11.96
C ARG A 241 -14.69 4.39 13.36
N GLU A 242 -13.96 3.30 13.55
CA GLU A 242 -13.82 2.68 14.87
C GLU A 242 -13.21 3.67 15.87
N PHE A 243 -12.31 4.56 15.39
CA PHE A 243 -11.73 5.61 16.20
C PHE A 243 -12.76 6.71 16.50
N GLU A 244 -13.74 6.99 15.65
CA GLU A 244 -14.77 8.01 15.94
C GLU A 244 -15.77 7.59 17.02
N GLU A 245 -15.97 6.28 17.24
CA GLU A 245 -17.02 5.77 18.12
C GLU A 245 -16.72 5.91 19.62
N ILE A 246 -15.47 6.24 20.00
CA ILE A 246 -15.03 6.29 21.40
C ILE A 246 -14.63 7.72 21.78
N ASN A 247 -15.61 8.51 22.25
CA ASN A 247 -15.32 9.79 22.88
C ASN A 247 -14.98 9.59 24.37
N LEU A 248 -13.68 9.52 24.67
CA LEU A 248 -13.14 9.34 26.02
C LEU A 248 -13.61 10.43 27.01
N GLU A 249 -13.80 11.68 26.58
CA GLU A 249 -14.27 12.76 27.45
C GLU A 249 -15.73 12.56 27.89
N SER A 250 -16.57 11.95 27.04
CA SER A 250 -17.97 11.65 27.35
C SER A 250 -18.15 10.60 28.44
N LEU A 251 -17.12 9.78 28.71
CA LEU A 251 -17.16 8.69 29.69
C LEU A 251 -16.95 9.17 31.13
N ARG A 252 -16.64 10.46 31.36
CA ARG A 252 -16.35 11.02 32.69
C ARG A 252 -17.53 10.97 33.67
N LYS A 253 -18.78 10.91 33.19
CA LYS A 253 -19.99 11.02 34.02
C LYS A 253 -21.04 9.93 33.76
N LYS A 254 -20.65 8.82 33.14
CA LYS A 254 -21.58 7.81 32.65
C LYS A 254 -21.89 6.71 33.67
N ALA A 255 -23.06 6.09 33.52
CA ALA A 255 -23.52 4.99 34.36
C ALA A 255 -22.63 3.74 34.19
N GLU A 256 -22.64 2.85 35.17
CA GLU A 256 -21.74 1.67 35.19
C GLU A 256 -21.93 0.73 33.98
N GLU A 257 -23.16 0.61 33.48
CA GLU A 257 -23.45 -0.18 32.26
C GLU A 257 -22.87 0.45 31.00
N GLU A 258 -22.92 1.78 30.88
CA GLU A 258 -22.30 2.49 29.76
C GLU A 258 -20.77 2.41 29.79
N VAL A 259 -20.17 2.38 30.98
CA VAL A 259 -18.73 2.17 31.16
C VAL A 259 -18.32 0.75 30.73
N LYS A 260 -19.14 -0.27 31.02
CA LYS A 260 -18.89 -1.65 30.54
C LYS A 260 -18.94 -1.72 29.01
N LEU A 261 -19.96 -1.15 28.38
CA LEU A 261 -20.07 -1.10 26.92
C LEU A 261 -18.89 -0.35 26.29
N ALA A 262 -18.52 0.80 26.87
CA ALA A 262 -17.36 1.57 26.41
C ALA A 262 -16.06 0.76 26.56
N SER A 263 -15.85 0.07 27.68
CA SER A 263 -14.66 -0.76 27.87
C SER A 263 -14.59 -1.91 26.87
N LYS A 264 -15.72 -2.47 26.43
CA LYS A 264 -15.72 -3.51 25.38
C LYS A 264 -15.27 -2.93 24.04
N LYS A 265 -15.86 -1.81 23.62
CA LYS A 265 -15.45 -1.10 22.39
C LYS A 265 -13.98 -0.68 22.44
N MET A 266 -13.49 -0.31 23.62
CA MET A 266 -12.07 0.01 23.78
C MET A 266 -11.16 -1.19 23.57
N HIS A 267 -11.58 -2.39 23.98
CA HIS A 267 -10.78 -3.58 23.72
C HIS A 267 -10.74 -3.93 22.22
N GLU A 268 -11.90 -3.86 21.54
CA GLU A 268 -11.98 -4.06 20.08
C GLU A 268 -11.07 -3.08 19.32
N MET A 269 -10.98 -1.83 19.77
CA MET A 269 -10.05 -0.83 19.21
C MET A 269 -8.58 -1.16 19.47
N GLU A 270 -8.24 -1.66 20.66
CA GLU A 270 -6.88 -2.07 20.99
C GLU A 270 -6.42 -3.20 20.04
N ASP A 271 -7.28 -4.17 19.76
CA ASP A 271 -7.03 -5.22 18.77
C ASP A 271 -6.81 -4.64 17.37
N CYS A 272 -7.64 -3.68 16.94
CA CYS A 272 -7.44 -2.95 15.69
C CYS A 272 -6.06 -2.25 15.62
N ILE A 273 -5.61 -1.62 16.70
CA ILE A 273 -4.30 -0.96 16.76
C ILE A 273 -3.17 -1.98 16.63
N VAL A 274 -3.28 -3.14 17.29
CA VAL A 274 -2.31 -4.24 17.18
C VAL A 274 -2.23 -4.78 15.74
N GLU A 275 -3.36 -4.92 15.06
CA GLU A 275 -3.36 -5.33 13.65
C GLU A 275 -2.69 -4.29 12.74
N ILE A 276 -2.96 -3.01 12.97
CA ILE A 276 -2.34 -1.89 12.22
C ILE A 276 -0.83 -1.91 12.45
N GLU A 277 -0.36 -2.08 13.69
CA GLU A 277 1.06 -2.21 14.03
C GLU A 277 1.71 -3.36 13.25
N GLY A 278 1.09 -4.55 13.26
CA GLY A 278 1.58 -5.69 12.51
C GLY A 278 1.66 -5.44 11.00
N CYS A 279 0.68 -4.76 10.43
CA CYS A 279 0.70 -4.38 9.01
C CYS A 279 1.78 -3.35 8.70
N ALA A 280 1.95 -2.33 9.56
CA ALA A 280 2.98 -1.30 9.42
C ALA A 280 4.40 -1.89 9.51
N VAL A 281 4.59 -2.89 10.37
CA VAL A 281 5.86 -3.65 10.47
C VAL A 281 6.19 -4.37 9.17
N ARG A 282 5.20 -5.02 8.55
CA ARG A 282 5.44 -5.71 7.28
C ARG A 282 5.73 -4.75 6.12
N ALA A 283 5.00 -3.64 6.02
CA ALA A 283 5.23 -2.63 4.98
C ALA A 283 6.60 -1.94 5.10
N PHE A 284 7.04 -1.65 6.32
CA PHE A 284 8.39 -1.12 6.56
C PHE A 284 9.50 -2.11 6.15
N ARG A 285 9.32 -3.40 6.47
CA ARG A 285 10.30 -4.43 6.07
C ARG A 285 10.38 -4.57 4.56
N SER A 286 9.26 -4.52 3.83
CA SER A 286 9.30 -4.58 2.37
C SER A 286 10.06 -3.38 1.78
N LEU A 287 9.89 -2.17 2.33
CA LEU A 287 10.67 -0.99 1.92
C LEU A 287 12.18 -1.17 2.15
N ILE A 288 12.59 -1.75 3.29
CA ILE A 288 13.99 -2.07 3.57
C ILE A 288 14.52 -3.06 2.54
N ASN A 289 13.78 -4.14 2.27
CA ASN A 289 14.18 -5.18 1.32
C ASN A 289 14.39 -4.59 -0.08
N THR A 290 13.43 -3.81 -0.57
CA THR A 290 13.56 -3.14 -1.87
C THR A 290 14.81 -2.25 -1.92
N ARG A 291 15.10 -1.49 -0.86
CA ARG A 291 16.32 -0.66 -0.79
C ARG A 291 17.60 -1.51 -0.80
N VAL A 292 17.61 -2.64 -0.09
CA VAL A 292 18.74 -3.59 -0.12
C VAL A 292 18.94 -4.14 -1.53
N SER A 293 17.86 -4.48 -2.23
CA SER A 293 17.92 -4.94 -3.61
C SER A 293 18.47 -3.89 -4.57
N LEU A 294 18.10 -2.62 -4.39
CA LEU A 294 18.71 -1.50 -5.12
C LEU A 294 20.22 -1.36 -4.86
N LEU A 295 20.66 -1.51 -3.61
CA LEU A 295 22.09 -1.51 -3.27
C LEU A 295 22.81 -2.69 -3.93
N ASN A 296 22.16 -3.85 -4.00
CA ASN A 296 22.71 -5.03 -4.66
C ASN A 296 22.87 -4.83 -6.17
N VAL A 297 22.00 -4.05 -6.82
CA VAL A 297 22.14 -3.68 -8.23
C VAL A 297 23.45 -2.90 -8.49
N LEU A 298 23.86 -2.02 -7.57
CA LEU A 298 25.10 -1.25 -7.71
C LEU A 298 26.38 -2.04 -7.39
N THR A 299 26.26 -3.09 -6.58
CA THR A 299 27.42 -3.78 -5.99
C THR A 299 27.78 -5.11 -6.66
N GLN A 300 26.88 -5.70 -7.46
CA GLN A 300 27.07 -6.97 -8.17
C GLN A 300 27.21 -6.74 -9.68
#